data_AF-A0A1I8I874-F1
#
_entry.id   AF-A0A1I8I874-F1
#
_cell.length_a   1.000
_cell.length_b   1.000
_cell.length_c   1.000
_cell.angle_alpha   90.00
_cell.angle_beta   90.00
_cell.angle_gamma   90.00
#
_symmetry.space_group_name_H-M   'P 1'
#
loop_
_entity.id
_entity.type
_entity.pdbx_description
1 polymer ?
#
loop_
_entity_poly.entity_id
_entity_poly.type
_entity_poly.pdbx_seq_one_letter_code
_entity_poly.pdbx_strand_id
1 'polypeptide(L)'
;MAIFYIAFIIVIAFFMVNIFVGFVIPSSTKPKRQESVQQLKAPVKAPELLRPSCPNATAANGGSVIDIGLAVGLPLCVVVLIVAVSASVGGFVYARTRRQGSGVYRPSNLEFGGDSQKRVAATSASARKCIEFALKAKPVRRYIPQRRLQYKIWWFVTSTPFEYGIFVLIMLNTIALAMKFEGQPESYSSALDYMNMLFTAIFTIEFLLKLLAFSFRNYFSDLWNILDFVIVLGSYIDIISGKLVSQDPTQHGTGRHAGKATISINFFRLFRAMRLVKLLNRGEHLRTLLWTFIKSFQALPYVALLILMLFFIYAVIGMQMFGKIRLDSNTHINRNNNFRTFFSASLVLFRSATGEAWQEILLACVNGEPSVLIHFTR
;
A
#
# COMPACT_ATOMS: atom_id res chain seq x y z
N MET A 1 22.34 -35.14 -26.38
CA MET A 1 22.27 -34.69 -24.98
C MET A 1 21.37 -33.47 -24.78
N ALA A 2 21.57 -32.35 -25.50
CA ALA A 2 20.71 -31.16 -25.32
C ALA A 2 19.22 -31.41 -25.57
N ILE A 3 18.87 -32.17 -26.61
CA ILE A 3 17.47 -32.52 -26.95
C ILE A 3 16.77 -33.26 -25.80
N PHE A 4 17.50 -34.14 -25.09
CA PHE A 4 16.96 -34.84 -23.92
C PHE A 4 16.62 -33.88 -22.78
N TYR A 5 17.52 -32.94 -22.44
CA TYR A 5 17.26 -31.94 -21.40
C TYR A 5 16.13 -30.99 -21.80
N ILE A 6 16.07 -30.57 -23.06
CA ILE A 6 14.99 -29.72 -23.57
C ILE A 6 13.65 -30.46 -23.45
N ALA A 7 13.58 -31.70 -23.92
CA ALA A 7 12.36 -32.52 -23.81
C ALA A 7 11.96 -32.75 -22.35
N PHE A 8 12.92 -33.06 -21.48
CA PHE A 8 12.69 -33.26 -20.05
C PHE A 8 12.16 -32.00 -19.36
N ILE A 9 12.77 -30.84 -19.60
CA ILE A 9 12.32 -29.55 -19.04
C ILE A 9 10.90 -29.25 -19.53
N ILE A 10 10.62 -29.43 -20.82
CA ILE A 10 9.27 -29.18 -21.37
C ILE A 10 8.23 -30.06 -20.70
N VAL A 11 8.50 -31.36 -20.55
CA VAL A 11 7.57 -32.30 -19.92
C VAL A 11 7.33 -31.96 -18.45
N ILE A 12 8.40 -31.69 -17.69
CA ILE A 12 8.29 -31.35 -16.25
C ILE A 12 7.62 -29.99 -16.05
N ALA A 13 7.96 -28.98 -16.85
CA ALA A 13 7.33 -27.67 -16.79
C ALA A 13 5.83 -27.77 -17.13
N PHE A 14 5.47 -28.54 -18.15
CA PHE A 14 4.08 -28.80 -18.52
C PHE A 14 3.32 -29.50 -17.38
N PHE A 15 3.93 -30.50 -16.75
CA PHE A 15 3.35 -31.18 -15.60
C PHE A 15 3.17 -30.25 -14.38
N MET A 16 4.16 -29.40 -14.09
CA MET A 16 4.08 -28.39 -13.02
C MET A 16 2.94 -27.39 -13.26
N VAL A 17 2.77 -26.92 -14.50
CA VAL A 17 1.63 -26.07 -14.89
C VAL A 17 0.31 -26.81 -14.67
N ASN A 18 0.22 -28.09 -15.04
CA ASN A 18 -0.99 -28.89 -14.85
C ASN A 18 -1.31 -29.14 -13.36
N ILE A 19 -0.31 -29.36 -12.51
CA ILE A 19 -0.50 -29.44 -11.05
C ILE A 19 -1.05 -28.12 -10.52
N PHE A 20 -0.45 -27.00 -10.92
CA PHE A 20 -0.88 -25.68 -10.47
C PHE A 20 -2.34 -25.40 -10.90
N VAL A 21 -2.65 -25.64 -12.17
CA VAL A 21 -4.00 -25.52 -12.73
C VAL A 21 -4.97 -26.45 -12.00
N GLY A 22 -4.58 -27.71 -11.76
CA GLY A 22 -5.36 -28.72 -11.05
C GLY A 22 -5.60 -28.42 -9.57
N PHE A 23 -4.77 -27.59 -8.93
CA PHE A 23 -4.99 -27.13 -7.56
C PHE A 23 -5.81 -25.83 -7.53
N VAL A 24 -5.47 -24.88 -8.39
CA VAL A 24 -6.05 -23.53 -8.39
C VAL A 24 -7.48 -23.52 -8.93
N ILE A 25 -7.77 -24.24 -10.03
CA ILE A 25 -9.12 -24.26 -10.62
C ILE A 25 -10.14 -24.84 -9.65
N PRO A 26 -9.93 -26.02 -9.02
CA PRO A 26 -10.87 -26.55 -8.05
C PRO A 26 -11.00 -25.69 -6.79
N SER A 27 -9.91 -25.07 -6.33
CA SER A 27 -9.98 -24.14 -5.18
C SER A 27 -10.79 -22.87 -5.50
N SER A 28 -10.71 -22.38 -6.73
CA SER A 28 -11.42 -21.18 -7.21
C SER A 28 -12.88 -21.48 -7.57
N THR A 29 -13.18 -22.71 -7.97
CA THR A 29 -14.52 -23.17 -8.36
C THR A 29 -15.31 -23.80 -7.22
N LYS A 30 -14.66 -24.21 -6.10
CA LYS A 30 -15.36 -24.55 -4.86
C LYS A 30 -16.17 -23.32 -4.44
N PRO A 31 -17.51 -23.33 -4.58
CA PRO A 31 -18.28 -22.21 -4.10
C PRO A 31 -18.02 -22.08 -2.59
N LYS A 32 -18.02 -20.85 -2.07
CA LYS A 32 -18.14 -20.49 -0.64
C LYS A 32 -19.46 -21.01 -0.02
N ARG A 33 -19.79 -22.27 -0.28
CA ARG A 33 -20.99 -22.98 0.17
C ARG A 33 -20.91 -23.28 1.66
N GLN A 34 -19.70 -23.47 2.20
CA GLN A 34 -19.51 -23.67 3.64
C GLN A 34 -19.67 -22.38 4.45
N GLU A 35 -19.18 -21.22 4.01
CA GLU A 35 -19.43 -19.95 4.72
C GLU A 35 -20.92 -19.56 4.72
N SER A 36 -21.62 -19.76 3.59
CA SER A 36 -23.04 -19.41 3.46
C SER A 36 -23.98 -20.34 4.25
N VAL A 37 -23.62 -21.61 4.45
CA VAL A 37 -24.41 -22.56 5.27
C VAL A 37 -24.14 -22.38 6.77
N GLN A 38 -22.92 -21.98 7.16
CA GLN A 38 -22.56 -21.82 8.58
C GLN A 38 -22.97 -20.45 9.14
N GLN A 39 -22.95 -19.38 8.33
CA GLN A 39 -23.59 -18.09 8.65
C GLN A 39 -25.12 -18.22 8.80
N LEU A 40 -25.74 -19.22 8.16
CA LEU A 40 -27.16 -19.50 8.31
C LEU A 40 -27.52 -20.17 9.65
N LYS A 41 -26.53 -20.66 10.41
CA LYS A 41 -26.75 -21.47 11.62
C LYS A 41 -26.27 -20.81 12.92
N ALA A 42 -25.67 -19.63 12.85
CA ALA A 42 -25.35 -18.85 14.04
C ALA A 42 -26.58 -18.03 14.47
N PRO A 43 -27.13 -18.24 15.69
CA PRO A 43 -28.13 -17.33 16.22
C PRO A 43 -27.48 -15.96 16.41
N VAL A 44 -27.92 -14.97 15.64
CA VAL A 44 -27.58 -13.58 15.89
C VAL A 44 -28.27 -13.21 17.20
N LYS A 45 -27.52 -13.23 18.31
CA LYS A 45 -27.97 -12.68 19.58
C LYS A 45 -28.14 -11.17 19.34
N ALA A 46 -29.38 -10.71 19.34
CA ALA A 46 -29.70 -9.30 19.19
C ALA A 46 -28.93 -8.50 20.25
N PRO A 47 -28.26 -7.39 19.91
CA PRO A 47 -27.79 -6.47 20.92
C PRO A 47 -29.02 -5.93 21.64
N GLU A 48 -29.11 -6.23 22.94
CA GLU A 48 -30.11 -5.70 23.84
C GLU A 48 -30.09 -4.18 23.74
N LEU A 49 -31.19 -3.62 23.21
CA LEU A 49 -31.43 -2.19 23.07
C LEU A 49 -31.52 -1.58 24.48
N LEU A 50 -30.37 -1.19 25.03
CA LEU A 50 -30.30 -0.18 26.08
C LEU A 50 -30.96 1.09 25.54
N ARG A 51 -32.19 1.34 26.01
CA ARG A 51 -32.89 2.62 25.82
C ARG A 51 -31.95 3.75 26.23
N PRO A 52 -31.70 4.77 25.40
CA PRO A 52 -31.25 6.03 25.94
C PRO A 52 -32.48 6.77 26.46
N SER A 53 -32.65 6.77 27.78
CA SER A 53 -33.32 7.87 28.45
C SER A 53 -32.61 9.15 28.02
N CYS A 54 -33.34 10.11 27.44
CA CYS A 54 -32.84 11.47 27.30
C CYS A 54 -32.60 12.06 28.69
N PRO A 55 -31.46 12.75 28.88
CA PRO A 55 -31.58 14.08 29.44
C PRO A 55 -30.78 15.12 28.62
N ASN A 56 -31.40 16.31 28.54
CA ASN A 56 -30.95 17.62 28.10
C ASN A 56 -29.42 17.83 27.98
N ALA A 57 -28.96 18.45 26.88
CA ALA A 57 -28.24 19.73 26.91
C ALA A 57 -27.74 20.20 25.53
N THR A 58 -28.19 21.40 25.18
CA THR A 58 -27.50 22.52 24.52
C THR A 58 -27.05 22.43 23.06
N ALA A 59 -27.65 23.33 22.29
CA ALA A 59 -27.34 23.76 20.94
C ALA A 59 -25.87 24.09 20.71
N ALA A 60 -25.33 23.65 19.56
CA ALA A 60 -24.22 24.32 18.88
C ALA A 60 -24.24 24.03 17.37
N ASN A 61 -24.67 25.05 16.63
CA ASN A 61 -24.39 25.40 15.23
C ASN A 61 -24.44 24.30 14.15
N GLY A 62 -25.49 24.44 13.35
CA GLY A 62 -25.79 23.63 12.18
C GLY A 62 -24.81 23.77 11.02
N GLY A 63 -24.77 22.71 10.22
CA GLY A 63 -24.30 22.68 8.85
C GLY A 63 -25.16 21.70 8.10
N SER A 64 -25.99 22.21 7.21
CA SER A 64 -26.91 21.44 6.38
C SER A 64 -26.16 20.51 5.42
N VAL A 65 -26.49 19.22 5.52
CA VAL A 65 -26.06 18.13 4.63
C VAL A 65 -26.83 18.26 3.32
N ILE A 66 -26.14 18.26 2.18
CA ILE A 66 -26.77 18.27 0.86
C ILE A 66 -26.31 17.01 0.12
N ASP A 67 -27.28 16.14 -0.17
CA ASP A 67 -27.14 14.94 -0.99
C ASP A 67 -27.05 15.30 -2.46
N ILE A 68 -25.97 14.86 -3.13
CA ILE A 68 -25.92 14.78 -4.59
C ILE A 68 -25.35 13.41 -4.96
N GLY A 69 -26.24 12.51 -5.35
CA GLY A 69 -25.90 11.28 -6.05
C GLY A 69 -25.78 11.57 -7.54
N LEU A 70 -24.70 11.09 -8.18
CA LEU A 70 -24.67 10.95 -9.63
C LEU A 70 -24.11 9.59 -10.00
N ALA A 71 -24.88 8.92 -10.86
CA ALA A 71 -24.69 7.57 -11.36
C ALA A 71 -23.45 7.45 -12.26
N VAL A 72 -22.74 6.32 -12.15
CA VAL A 72 -21.69 5.93 -13.10
C VAL A 72 -22.06 4.55 -13.63
N GLY A 73 -22.39 4.51 -14.92
CA GLY A 73 -22.80 3.31 -15.63
C GLY A 73 -23.23 3.62 -17.06
N LEU A 74 -22.33 4.20 -17.87
CA LEU A 74 -22.50 4.23 -19.33
C LEU A 74 -21.17 3.95 -20.05
N PRO A 75 -21.20 3.23 -21.20
CA PRO A 75 -20.02 2.77 -21.92
C PRO A 75 -19.27 3.90 -22.65
N LEU A 76 -17.94 3.71 -22.80
CA LEU A 76 -16.96 4.69 -23.32
C LEU A 76 -17.34 5.37 -24.64
N CYS A 77 -18.16 4.77 -25.50
CA CYS A 77 -18.52 5.35 -26.80
C CYS A 77 -19.38 6.62 -26.71
N VAL A 78 -20.11 6.85 -25.60
CA VAL A 78 -20.91 8.07 -25.41
C VAL A 78 -20.07 9.24 -24.87
N VAL A 79 -18.98 8.95 -24.16
CA VAL A 79 -18.08 9.97 -23.57
C VAL A 79 -17.34 10.74 -24.67
N VAL A 80 -16.97 10.08 -25.77
CA VAL A 80 -16.27 10.74 -26.89
C VAL A 80 -17.20 11.72 -27.63
N LEU A 81 -18.49 11.40 -27.75
CA LEU A 81 -19.49 12.28 -28.34
C LEU A 81 -19.83 13.49 -27.44
N ILE A 82 -19.86 13.29 -26.11
CA ILE A 82 -20.11 14.39 -25.16
C ILE A 82 -18.91 15.33 -25.07
N VAL A 83 -17.67 14.83 -25.09
CA VAL A 83 -16.46 15.68 -25.06
C VAL A 83 -16.32 16.51 -26.35
N ALA A 84 -16.74 15.98 -27.51
CA ALA A 84 -16.73 16.71 -28.77
C ALA A 84 -17.80 17.83 -28.84
N VAL A 85 -18.95 17.67 -28.16
CA VAL A 85 -20.01 18.69 -28.12
C VAL A 85 -19.82 19.70 -26.98
N SER A 86 -19.10 19.33 -25.91
CA SER A 86 -18.88 20.20 -24.73
C SER A 86 -17.80 21.28 -24.93
N ALA A 87 -17.02 21.22 -26.01
CA ALA A 87 -15.95 22.18 -26.28
C ALA A 87 -16.43 23.48 -26.96
N SER A 88 -17.70 23.58 -27.39
CA SER A 88 -18.21 24.74 -28.13
C SER A 88 -19.28 25.59 -27.44
N VAL A 89 -19.74 25.26 -26.23
CA VAL A 89 -20.69 26.12 -25.51
C VAL A 89 -20.27 26.28 -24.05
N GLY A 90 -19.47 27.31 -23.79
CA GLY A 90 -19.36 27.87 -22.46
C GLY A 90 -20.68 28.50 -22.03
N GLY A 91 -21.08 28.27 -20.78
CA GLY A 91 -22.15 29.04 -20.14
C GLY A 91 -23.15 28.20 -19.34
N PHE A 92 -23.30 28.58 -18.07
CA PHE A 92 -24.55 28.51 -17.31
C PHE A 92 -25.12 27.13 -16.96
N VAL A 93 -24.85 26.65 -15.73
CA VAL A 93 -25.89 25.98 -14.91
C VAL A 93 -25.68 26.34 -13.44
N TYR A 94 -26.41 27.37 -12.98
CA TYR A 94 -26.78 27.55 -11.57
C TYR A 94 -28.24 27.11 -11.45
N ALA A 95 -28.48 25.86 -11.05
CA ALA A 95 -29.85 25.36 -10.90
C ALA A 95 -30.39 25.74 -9.51
N ARG A 96 -31.25 26.76 -9.51
CA ARG A 96 -32.15 27.13 -8.41
C ARG A 96 -33.32 26.14 -8.39
N THR A 97 -33.29 25.15 -7.50
CA THR A 97 -34.44 24.24 -7.33
C THR A 97 -35.23 24.63 -6.08
N ARG A 98 -36.47 25.09 -6.32
CA ARG A 98 -37.50 25.39 -5.31
C ARG A 98 -37.81 24.13 -4.49
N ARG A 99 -38.12 24.36 -3.21
CA ARG A 99 -38.74 23.40 -2.28
C ARG A 99 -39.97 22.72 -2.91
N GLN A 100 -39.97 21.40 -2.93
CA GLN A 100 -41.17 20.59 -2.73
C GLN A 100 -40.76 19.35 -1.92
N GLY A 101 -41.48 19.11 -0.84
CA GLY A 101 -41.15 18.11 0.15
C GLY A 101 -41.25 16.69 -0.39
N SER A 102 -40.28 15.87 -0.02
CA SER A 102 -40.39 14.41 -0.02
C SER A 102 -39.57 13.91 1.15
N GLY A 103 -40.24 13.29 2.12
CA GLY A 103 -39.62 12.72 3.31
C GLY A 103 -38.54 11.71 2.94
N VAL A 104 -37.39 11.81 3.61
CA VAL A 104 -36.39 10.75 3.62
C VAL A 104 -37.00 9.60 4.43
N TYR A 105 -37.60 8.63 3.74
CA TYR A 105 -37.98 7.37 4.36
C TYR A 105 -36.70 6.65 4.80
N ARG A 106 -36.40 6.75 6.10
CA ARG A 106 -35.51 5.82 6.80
C ARG A 106 -36.26 4.47 6.80
N PRO A 107 -35.71 3.36 6.27
CA PRO A 107 -36.37 2.08 6.46
C PRO A 107 -36.35 1.78 7.96
N SER A 108 -37.53 1.85 8.57
CA SER A 108 -37.84 1.32 9.88
C SER A 108 -37.43 -0.15 9.91
N ASN A 109 -36.66 -0.52 10.95
CA ASN A 109 -36.30 -1.88 11.38
C ASN A 109 -37.00 -2.98 10.57
N LEU A 110 -36.37 -3.40 9.48
CA LEU A 110 -36.86 -4.51 8.68
C LEU A 110 -36.33 -5.78 9.36
N GLU A 111 -37.03 -6.25 10.39
CA GLU A 111 -36.84 -7.61 10.92
C GLU A 111 -37.27 -8.59 9.83
N PHE A 112 -36.29 -9.00 9.01
CA PHE A 112 -36.54 -10.01 8.00
C PHE A 112 -36.61 -11.38 8.67
N GLY A 113 -37.83 -11.94 8.72
CA GLY A 113 -38.04 -13.36 9.00
C GLY A 113 -37.25 -14.23 8.02
N GLY A 114 -36.85 -15.42 8.47
CA GLY A 114 -35.88 -16.31 7.81
C GLY A 114 -36.17 -16.70 6.35
N ASP A 115 -37.36 -16.39 5.80
CA ASP A 115 -37.71 -16.68 4.41
C ASP A 115 -37.15 -15.69 3.38
N SER A 116 -36.86 -14.45 3.76
CA SER A 116 -36.24 -13.49 2.82
C SER A 116 -34.77 -13.75 2.60
N GLN A 117 -34.08 -14.30 3.62
CA GLN A 117 -32.69 -14.76 3.47
C GLN A 117 -32.59 -15.97 2.53
N LYS A 118 -33.58 -16.87 2.54
CA LYS A 118 -33.66 -17.98 1.57
C LYS A 118 -33.85 -17.49 0.13
N ARG A 119 -34.62 -16.41 -0.09
CA ARG A 119 -34.84 -15.82 -1.44
C ARG A 119 -33.58 -15.15 -2.00
N VAL A 120 -32.77 -14.50 -1.15
CA VAL A 120 -31.45 -13.96 -1.54
C VAL A 120 -30.47 -15.10 -1.90
N ALA A 121 -30.56 -16.25 -1.23
CA ALA A 121 -29.78 -17.44 -1.56
C ALA A 121 -30.19 -18.14 -2.88
N ALA A 122 -31.33 -17.77 -3.48
CA ALA A 122 -31.77 -18.27 -4.79
C ALA A 122 -31.37 -17.35 -5.97
N THR A 123 -30.89 -16.14 -5.68
CA THR A 123 -30.52 -15.15 -6.71
C THR A 123 -29.11 -15.41 -7.27
N SER A 124 -28.82 -14.94 -8.49
CA SER A 124 -27.49 -15.08 -9.10
C SER A 124 -26.40 -14.39 -8.26
N ALA A 125 -25.13 -14.81 -8.37
CA ALA A 125 -24.04 -14.27 -7.56
C ALA A 125 -23.90 -12.73 -7.69
N SER A 126 -24.15 -12.19 -8.89
CA SER A 126 -24.17 -10.75 -9.14
C SER A 126 -25.29 -10.05 -8.38
N ALA A 127 -26.50 -10.62 -8.40
CA ALA A 127 -27.65 -10.05 -7.68
C ALA A 127 -27.46 -10.08 -6.15
N ARG A 128 -26.85 -11.15 -5.61
CA ARG A 128 -26.51 -11.23 -4.18
C ARG A 128 -25.56 -10.11 -3.75
N LYS A 129 -24.52 -9.83 -4.54
CA LYS A 129 -23.58 -8.73 -4.26
C LYS A 129 -24.29 -7.37 -4.25
N CYS A 130 -25.21 -7.14 -5.19
CA CYS A 130 -25.98 -5.90 -5.22
C CYS A 130 -26.91 -5.75 -4.00
N ILE A 131 -27.61 -6.82 -3.62
CA ILE A 131 -28.48 -6.83 -2.43
C ILE A 131 -27.65 -6.62 -1.16
N GLU A 132 -26.53 -7.31 -1.02
CA GLU A 132 -25.63 -7.16 0.11
C GLU A 132 -25.07 -5.74 0.21
N PHE A 133 -24.65 -5.17 -0.92
CA PHE A 133 -24.20 -3.77 -0.98
C PHE A 133 -25.32 -2.82 -0.56
N ALA A 134 -26.53 -2.96 -1.09
CA ALA A 134 -27.66 -2.12 -0.75
C ALA A 134 -28.01 -2.18 0.75
N LEU A 135 -27.91 -3.36 1.37
CA LEU A 135 -28.21 -3.55 2.80
C LEU A 135 -27.10 -3.06 3.73
N LYS A 136 -25.82 -3.17 3.32
CA LYS A 136 -24.66 -2.86 4.18
C LYS A 136 -24.04 -1.49 3.90
N ALA A 137 -24.37 -0.85 2.79
CA ALA A 137 -23.79 0.44 2.41
C ALA A 137 -24.13 1.50 3.47
N LYS A 138 -23.08 2.15 3.96
CA LYS A 138 -23.19 3.35 4.79
C LYS A 138 -22.88 4.57 3.93
N PRO A 139 -23.53 5.72 4.18
CA PRO A 139 -23.24 6.94 3.44
C PRO A 139 -21.77 7.33 3.63
N VAL A 140 -21.10 7.67 2.53
CA VAL A 140 -19.72 8.17 2.55
C VAL A 140 -19.72 9.57 3.15
N ARG A 141 -18.97 9.79 4.22
CA ARG A 141 -18.81 11.12 4.82
C ARG A 141 -17.94 11.98 3.91
N ARG A 142 -18.54 12.95 3.21
CA ARG A 142 -17.81 14.04 2.54
C ARG A 142 -17.83 15.27 3.44
N TYR A 143 -16.66 15.83 3.73
CA TYR A 143 -16.53 17.06 4.52
C TYR A 143 -16.72 18.28 3.61
N ILE A 144 -17.60 19.20 3.99
CA ILE A 144 -17.81 20.49 3.31
C ILE A 144 -17.60 21.59 4.36
N PRO A 145 -16.65 22.51 4.16
CA PRO A 145 -16.39 23.58 5.12
C PRO A 145 -17.48 24.65 5.10
N GLN A 146 -17.79 25.22 6.27
CA GLN A 146 -18.82 26.26 6.41
C GLN A 146 -18.33 27.69 6.17
N ARG A 147 -17.06 27.99 6.50
CA ARG A 147 -16.51 29.35 6.41
C ARG A 147 -16.23 29.72 4.95
N ARG A 148 -16.57 30.94 4.53
CA ARG A 148 -16.43 31.40 3.13
C ARG A 148 -15.00 31.30 2.58
N LEU A 149 -14.00 31.71 3.35
CA LEU A 149 -12.59 31.63 2.93
C LEU A 149 -12.12 30.17 2.82
N GLN A 150 -12.48 29.35 3.81
CA GLN A 150 -12.16 27.92 3.81
C GLN A 150 -12.83 27.19 2.65
N TYR A 151 -14.07 27.55 2.31
CA TYR A 151 -14.77 27.01 1.15
C TYR A 151 -14.07 27.34 -0.17
N LYS A 152 -13.57 28.57 -0.33
CA LYS A 152 -12.77 28.94 -1.52
C LYS A 152 -11.50 28.11 -1.63
N ILE A 153 -10.76 27.93 -0.54
CA ILE A 153 -9.53 27.11 -0.50
C ILE A 153 -9.86 25.65 -0.79
N TRP A 154 -10.91 25.11 -0.16
CA TRP A 154 -11.36 23.74 -0.37
C TRP A 154 -11.79 23.48 -1.81
N TRP A 155 -12.52 24.43 -2.42
CA TRP A 155 -12.92 24.34 -3.82
C TRP A 155 -11.71 24.35 -4.76
N PHE A 156 -10.70 25.16 -4.48
CA PHE A 156 -9.44 25.18 -5.23
C PHE A 156 -8.64 23.88 -5.08
N VAL A 157 -8.45 23.40 -3.86
CA VAL A 157 -7.67 22.18 -3.55
C VAL A 157 -8.35 20.92 -4.09
N THR A 158 -9.67 20.90 -4.15
CA THR A 158 -10.46 19.76 -4.69
C THR A 158 -10.66 19.88 -6.21
N SER A 159 -10.10 20.91 -6.85
CA SER A 159 -10.25 21.11 -8.30
C SER A 159 -9.38 20.14 -9.09
N THR A 160 -9.92 19.60 -10.19
CA THR A 160 -9.17 18.75 -11.12
C THR A 160 -7.87 19.39 -11.65
N PRO A 161 -7.80 20.70 -12.01
CA PRO A 161 -6.53 21.28 -12.46
C PRO A 161 -5.46 21.34 -11.36
N PHE A 162 -5.84 21.64 -10.11
CA PHE A 162 -4.89 21.60 -9.00
C PHE A 162 -4.33 20.19 -8.81
N GLU A 163 -5.22 19.19 -8.86
CA GLU A 163 -4.82 17.79 -8.79
C GLU A 163 -3.84 17.43 -9.92
N TYR A 164 -4.14 17.73 -11.19
CA TYR A 164 -3.22 17.47 -12.30
C TYR A 164 -1.90 18.23 -12.17
N GLY A 165 -1.93 19.48 -11.68
CA GLY A 165 -0.73 20.28 -11.44
C GLY A 165 0.23 19.62 -10.44
N ILE A 166 -0.28 19.16 -9.30
CA ILE A 166 0.52 18.41 -8.32
C ILE A 166 1.05 17.11 -8.92
N PHE A 167 0.26 16.41 -9.75
CA PHE A 167 0.70 15.19 -10.40
C PHE A 167 1.89 15.43 -11.34
N VAL A 168 1.81 16.46 -12.18
CA VAL A 168 2.91 16.87 -13.06
C VAL A 168 4.16 17.22 -12.25
N LEU A 169 4.01 17.92 -11.11
CA LEU A 169 5.13 18.24 -10.23
C LEU A 169 5.80 17.01 -9.62
N ILE A 170 5.04 15.97 -9.28
CA ILE A 170 5.59 14.68 -8.82
C ILE A 170 6.40 14.02 -9.95
N MET A 171 5.87 14.03 -11.17
CA MET A 171 6.58 13.49 -12.35
C MET A 171 7.90 14.24 -12.60
N LEU A 172 7.88 15.57 -12.58
CA LEU A 172 9.09 16.38 -12.74
C LEU A 172 10.10 16.13 -11.61
N ASN A 173 9.65 15.98 -10.37
CA ASN A 173 10.52 15.64 -9.25
C ASN A 173 11.15 14.24 -9.40
N THR A 174 10.40 13.29 -9.98
CA THR A 174 10.90 11.93 -10.27
C THR A 174 12.00 11.96 -11.32
N ILE A 175 11.81 12.72 -12.40
CA ILE A 175 12.82 12.90 -13.44
C ILE A 175 14.06 13.56 -12.84
N ALA A 176 13.90 14.57 -11.99
CA ALA A 176 15.02 15.21 -11.27
C ALA A 176 15.80 14.23 -10.38
N LEU A 177 15.13 13.24 -9.78
CA LEU A 177 15.79 12.19 -9.01
C LEU A 177 16.54 11.20 -9.91
N ALA A 178 15.94 10.81 -11.04
CA ALA A 178 16.53 9.90 -12.01
C ALA A 178 17.75 10.48 -12.74
N MET A 179 17.85 11.81 -12.81
CA MET A 179 18.96 12.52 -13.44
C MET A 179 20.28 12.51 -12.65
N LYS A 180 20.29 12.07 -11.37
CA LYS A 180 21.54 11.98 -10.58
C LYS A 180 22.41 10.82 -11.08
N PHE A 181 23.70 11.07 -11.31
CA PHE A 181 24.67 10.05 -11.72
C PHE A 181 26.01 10.19 -10.97
N GLU A 182 26.82 9.13 -10.98
CA GLU A 182 28.12 9.10 -10.33
C GLU A 182 29.17 9.88 -11.14
N GLY A 183 29.97 10.73 -10.48
CA GLY A 183 30.98 11.56 -11.15
C GLY A 183 30.44 12.85 -11.80
N GLN A 184 29.22 13.28 -11.43
CA GLN A 184 28.63 14.51 -11.94
C GLN A 184 29.37 15.78 -11.47
N PRO A 185 29.45 16.85 -12.29
CA PRO A 185 30.10 18.10 -11.89
C PRO A 185 29.35 18.79 -10.75
N GLU A 186 30.07 19.51 -9.89
CA GLU A 186 29.52 20.16 -8.68
C GLU A 186 28.41 21.18 -8.99
N SER A 187 28.53 21.90 -10.12
CA SER A 187 27.52 22.85 -10.59
C SER A 187 26.19 22.17 -10.91
N TYR A 188 26.25 20.99 -11.54
CA TYR A 188 25.07 20.17 -11.85
C TYR A 188 24.44 19.61 -10.58
N SER A 189 25.26 19.12 -9.65
CA SER A 189 24.77 18.64 -8.36
C SER A 189 24.03 19.74 -7.59
N SER A 190 24.61 20.95 -7.55
CA SER A 190 24.02 22.11 -6.91
C SER A 190 22.68 22.50 -7.56
N ALA A 191 22.60 22.51 -8.89
CA ALA A 191 21.36 22.79 -9.62
C ALA A 191 20.24 21.78 -9.28
N LEU A 192 20.56 20.48 -9.22
CA LEU A 192 19.60 19.45 -8.82
C LEU A 192 19.14 19.61 -7.36
N ASP A 193 20.02 20.05 -6.47
CA ASP A 193 19.65 20.29 -5.07
C ASP A 193 18.77 21.54 -4.91
N TYR A 194 18.99 22.61 -5.68
CA TYR A 194 18.06 23.75 -5.76
C TYR A 194 16.67 23.34 -6.27
N MET A 195 16.62 22.52 -7.34
CA MET A 195 15.36 21.98 -7.85
C MET A 195 14.63 21.13 -6.80
N ASN A 196 15.36 20.30 -6.06
CA ASN A 196 14.79 19.51 -4.96
C ASN A 196 14.23 20.39 -3.84
N MET A 197 14.89 21.51 -3.51
CA MET A 197 14.39 22.47 -2.54
C MET A 197 13.11 23.15 -3.04
N LEU A 198 13.05 23.52 -4.33
CA LEU A 198 11.85 24.07 -4.97
C LEU A 198 10.66 23.11 -4.90
N PHE A 199 10.84 21.84 -5.29
CA PHE A 199 9.77 20.84 -5.19
C PHE A 199 9.29 20.65 -3.75
N THR A 200 10.21 20.67 -2.78
CA THR A 200 9.86 20.56 -1.36
C THR A 200 9.01 21.74 -0.89
N ALA A 201 9.35 22.96 -1.31
CA ALA A 201 8.55 24.14 -1.01
C ALA A 201 7.14 24.03 -1.60
N ILE A 202 7.02 23.60 -2.86
CA ILE A 202 5.71 23.44 -3.51
C ILE A 202 4.84 22.37 -2.82
N PHE A 203 5.41 21.21 -2.46
CA PHE A 203 4.66 20.19 -1.72
C PHE A 203 4.31 20.62 -0.29
N THR A 204 5.11 21.49 0.32
CA THR A 204 4.77 22.09 1.61
C THR A 204 3.56 23.02 1.47
N ILE A 205 3.51 23.81 0.40
CA ILE A 205 2.35 24.67 0.09
C ILE A 205 1.11 23.80 -0.16
N GLU A 206 1.23 22.71 -0.93
CA GLU A 206 0.14 21.74 -1.12
C GLU A 206 -0.41 21.23 0.22
N PHE A 207 0.49 20.78 1.10
CA PHE A 207 0.15 20.30 2.45
C PHE A 207 -0.59 21.37 3.26
N LEU A 208 -0.07 22.59 3.32
CA LEU A 208 -0.69 23.69 4.06
C LEU A 208 -2.07 24.05 3.52
N LEU A 209 -2.22 24.11 2.19
CA LEU A 209 -3.52 24.37 1.56
C LEU A 209 -4.54 23.28 1.90
N LYS A 210 -4.15 22.00 1.87
CA LYS A 210 -5.03 20.89 2.29
C LYS A 210 -5.37 20.93 3.77
N LEU A 211 -4.40 21.25 4.63
CA LEU A 211 -4.63 21.35 6.07
C LEU A 211 -5.65 22.45 6.39
N LEU A 212 -5.54 23.60 5.71
CA LEU A 212 -6.49 24.70 5.83
C LEU A 212 -7.86 24.36 5.24
N ALA A 213 -7.90 23.64 4.11
CA ALA A 213 -9.15 23.21 3.47
C ALA A 213 -9.95 22.24 4.35
N PHE A 214 -9.32 21.16 4.81
CA PHE A 214 -10.01 20.06 5.50
C PHE A 214 -10.11 20.23 7.01
N SER A 215 -9.37 21.17 7.61
CA SER A 215 -9.19 21.27 9.07
C SER A 215 -8.42 20.08 9.66
N PHE A 216 -7.78 20.30 10.81
CA PHE A 216 -6.84 19.35 11.42
C PHE A 216 -7.43 17.95 11.60
N ARG A 217 -8.62 17.84 12.21
CA ARG A 217 -9.23 16.53 12.54
C ARG A 217 -9.58 15.69 11.31
N ASN A 218 -10.08 16.31 10.24
CA ASN A 218 -10.46 15.58 9.04
C ASN A 218 -9.24 15.25 8.18
N TYR A 219 -8.23 16.12 8.16
CA TYR A 219 -6.97 15.88 7.44
C TYR A 219 -6.27 14.62 7.94
N PHE A 220 -6.10 14.46 9.27
CA PHE A 220 -5.47 13.29 9.87
C PHE A 220 -6.36 12.04 9.94
N SER A 221 -7.61 12.10 9.48
CA SER A 221 -8.46 10.90 9.38
C SER A 221 -8.24 10.12 8.08
N ASP A 222 -7.65 10.75 7.06
CA ASP A 222 -7.38 10.12 5.78
C ASP A 222 -5.91 9.71 5.69
N LEU A 223 -5.68 8.41 5.46
CA LEU A 223 -4.34 7.83 5.42
C LEU A 223 -3.47 8.46 4.33
N TRP A 224 -4.07 8.86 3.20
CA TRP A 224 -3.32 9.47 2.10
C TRP A 224 -2.85 10.89 2.41
N ASN A 225 -3.62 11.63 3.20
CA ASN A 225 -3.22 12.93 3.71
C ASN A 225 -2.17 12.78 4.83
N ILE A 226 -2.27 11.76 5.68
CA ILE A 226 -1.20 11.43 6.63
C ILE A 226 0.13 11.14 5.91
N LEU A 227 0.08 10.36 4.81
CA LEU A 227 1.28 10.09 4.00
C LEU A 227 1.88 11.38 3.42
N ASP A 228 1.06 12.31 2.95
CA ASP A 228 1.50 13.63 2.47
C ASP A 228 2.25 14.41 3.57
N PHE A 229 1.67 14.47 4.78
CA PHE A 229 2.33 15.09 5.94
C PHE A 229 3.68 14.43 6.28
N VAL A 230 3.74 13.09 6.31
CA VAL A 230 4.98 12.34 6.59
C VAL A 230 6.05 12.64 5.54
N ILE A 231 5.67 12.74 4.26
CA ILE A 231 6.59 13.07 3.17
C ILE A 231 7.15 14.49 3.35
N VAL A 232 6.32 15.47 3.69
CA VAL A 232 6.77 16.85 3.95
C VAL A 232 7.71 16.88 5.15
N LEU A 233 7.34 16.24 6.26
CA LEU A 233 8.16 16.17 7.46
C LEU A 233 9.53 15.51 7.19
N GLY A 234 9.54 14.36 6.50
CA GLY A 234 10.76 13.67 6.10
C GLY A 234 11.65 14.53 5.19
N SER A 235 11.05 15.34 4.31
CA SER A 235 11.79 16.27 3.44
C SER A 235 12.45 17.41 4.23
N TYR A 236 11.79 17.93 5.27
CA TYR A 236 12.40 18.93 6.16
C TYR A 236 13.56 18.34 6.98
N ILE A 237 13.39 17.13 7.51
CA ILE A 237 14.44 16.43 8.25
C ILE A 237 15.67 16.20 7.35
N ASP A 238 15.46 15.81 6.09
CA ASP A 238 16.52 15.65 5.09
C ASP A 238 17.29 16.96 4.83
N ILE A 239 16.58 18.08 4.64
CA ILE A 239 17.20 19.40 4.43
C ILE A 239 18.01 19.84 5.66
N ILE A 240 17.44 19.70 6.86
CA ILE A 240 18.11 20.09 8.11
C ILE A 240 19.35 19.25 8.34
N SER A 241 19.25 17.93 8.16
CA SER A 241 20.38 17.01 8.29
C SER A 241 21.50 17.32 7.30
N GLY A 242 21.15 17.69 6.06
CA GLY A 242 22.13 18.13 5.07
C GLY A 242 22.85 19.42 5.45
N LYS A 243 22.15 20.40 6.03
CA LYS A 243 22.74 21.68 6.44
C LYS A 243 23.65 21.55 7.66
N LEU A 244 23.25 20.76 8.67
CA LEU A 244 24.03 20.57 9.89
C LEU A 244 25.38 19.92 9.62
N VAL A 245 25.46 18.99 8.66
CA VAL A 245 26.74 18.35 8.28
C VAL A 245 27.63 19.26 7.43
N SER A 246 27.06 20.24 6.74
CA SER A 246 27.82 21.18 5.90
C SER A 246 28.45 22.34 6.68
N GLN A 247 28.10 22.49 7.97
CA GLN A 247 28.48 23.66 8.77
C GLN A 247 29.66 23.43 9.72
N ASP A 248 30.30 22.25 9.69
CA ASP A 248 31.58 21.99 10.39
C ASP A 248 32.77 22.00 9.42
N PRO A 249 33.35 23.17 9.09
CA PRO A 249 34.72 23.24 8.57
C PRO A 249 35.79 23.16 9.68
N THR A 250 35.40 22.96 10.94
CA THR A 250 36.34 22.91 12.08
C THR A 250 36.07 21.70 12.95
N GLN A 251 36.80 20.60 12.73
CA GLN A 251 37.71 20.06 13.75
C GLN A 251 38.48 18.85 13.23
N HIS A 252 39.78 19.08 13.06
CA HIS A 252 40.82 18.11 13.32
C HIS A 252 40.58 17.51 14.72
N GLY A 253 40.13 16.25 14.82
CA GLY A 253 39.80 15.67 16.12
C GLY A 253 39.34 14.22 16.01
N THR A 254 40.18 13.33 16.51
CA THR A 254 39.99 11.89 16.67
C THR A 254 38.60 11.46 17.14
N GLY A 255 38.00 10.46 16.48
CA GLY A 255 37.07 9.53 17.15
C GLY A 255 35.78 9.18 16.41
N ARG A 256 35.80 8.08 15.63
CA ARG A 256 34.76 7.04 15.43
C ARG A 256 33.26 7.37 15.24
N HIS A 257 32.79 8.62 15.28
CA HIS A 257 31.36 8.96 15.19
C HIS A 257 30.91 9.50 13.81
N ALA A 258 31.84 9.83 12.91
CA ALA A 258 31.53 10.27 11.54
C ALA A 258 30.84 9.20 10.68
N GLY A 259 30.99 7.91 11.00
CA GLY A 259 30.34 6.81 10.26
C GLY A 259 28.83 6.66 10.50
N LYS A 260 28.28 7.25 11.58
CA LYS A 260 26.85 7.13 11.91
C LYS A 260 26.02 8.24 11.25
N ALA A 261 26.61 9.43 11.08
CA ALA A 261 25.96 10.57 10.42
C ALA A 261 25.84 10.36 8.90
N THR A 262 26.85 9.77 8.24
CA THR A 262 26.82 9.51 6.78
C THR A 262 25.74 8.49 6.38
N ILE A 263 25.52 7.45 7.18
CA ILE A 263 24.46 6.44 6.95
C ILE A 263 23.07 7.10 7.04
N SER A 264 22.87 8.02 7.99
CA SER A 264 21.58 8.70 8.16
C SER A 264 21.23 9.63 6.99
N ILE A 265 22.21 10.31 6.38
CA ILE A 265 21.98 11.22 5.24
C ILE A 265 21.43 10.44 4.03
N ASN A 266 22.00 9.27 3.72
CA ASN A 266 21.50 8.44 2.62
C ASN A 266 20.09 7.90 2.86
N PHE A 267 19.76 7.61 4.12
CA PHE A 267 18.42 7.18 4.50
C PHE A 267 17.38 8.30 4.33
N PHE A 268 17.68 9.52 4.77
CA PHE A 268 16.72 10.63 4.65
C PHE A 268 16.44 11.04 3.20
N ARG A 269 17.41 10.85 2.31
CA ARG A 269 17.22 11.02 0.86
C ARG A 269 16.13 10.11 0.29
N LEU A 270 15.83 8.96 0.92
CA LEU A 270 14.74 8.07 0.51
C LEU A 270 13.35 8.68 0.70
N PHE A 271 13.17 9.63 1.63
CA PHE A 271 11.89 10.33 1.79
C PHE A 271 11.50 11.14 0.54
N ARG A 272 12.48 11.56 -0.27
CA ARG A 272 12.19 12.17 -1.57
C ARG A 272 11.57 11.15 -2.53
N ALA A 273 12.09 9.92 -2.56
CA ALA A 273 11.54 8.83 -3.37
C ALA A 273 10.13 8.41 -2.91
N MET A 274 9.79 8.55 -1.62
CA MET A 274 8.44 8.31 -1.10
C MET A 274 7.36 9.18 -1.76
N ARG A 275 7.72 10.32 -2.38
CA ARG A 275 6.77 11.13 -3.17
C ARG A 275 6.17 10.36 -4.34
N LEU A 276 6.87 9.36 -4.88
CA LEU A 276 6.35 8.44 -5.90
C LEU A 276 5.12 7.68 -5.41
N VAL A 277 5.00 7.43 -4.11
CA VAL A 277 3.85 6.76 -3.51
C VAL A 277 2.58 7.60 -3.68
N LYS A 278 2.68 8.93 -3.79
CA LYS A 278 1.53 9.80 -4.10
C LYS A 278 0.88 9.49 -5.45
N LEU A 279 1.63 8.91 -6.39
CA LEU A 279 1.08 8.46 -7.69
C LEU A 279 0.06 7.35 -7.51
N LEU A 280 0.26 6.50 -6.50
CA LEU A 280 -0.65 5.40 -6.18
C LEU A 280 -2.04 5.89 -5.74
N ASN A 281 -2.11 7.09 -5.14
CA ASN A 281 -3.39 7.67 -4.72
C ASN A 281 -4.18 8.30 -5.87
N ARG A 282 -3.59 8.50 -7.05
CA ARG A 282 -4.28 9.15 -8.18
C ARG A 282 -5.20 8.20 -8.94
N GLY A 283 -4.78 6.95 -9.09
CA GLY A 283 -5.59 5.94 -9.75
C GLY A 283 -6.61 5.35 -8.79
N GLU A 284 -7.90 5.65 -8.98
CA GLU A 284 -8.98 4.96 -8.24
C GLU A 284 -8.88 3.43 -8.43
N HIS A 285 -8.57 3.01 -9.65
CA HIS A 285 -8.34 1.61 -9.98
C HIS A 285 -7.15 1.03 -9.19
N LEU A 286 -6.00 1.72 -9.22
CA LEU A 286 -4.79 1.26 -8.52
C LEU A 286 -4.98 1.21 -7.00
N ARG A 287 -5.65 2.21 -6.42
CA ARG A 287 -6.03 2.22 -5.00
C ARG A 287 -6.92 1.04 -4.66
N THR A 288 -7.90 0.76 -5.50
CA THR A 288 -8.80 -0.39 -5.32
C THR A 288 -8.04 -1.70 -5.43
N LEU A 289 -7.15 -1.86 -6.40
CA LEU A 289 -6.29 -3.03 -6.55
C LEU A 289 -5.42 -3.25 -5.31
N LEU A 290 -4.68 -2.24 -4.87
CA LEU A 290 -3.84 -2.31 -3.67
C LEU A 290 -4.68 -2.64 -2.43
N TRP A 291 -5.86 -2.04 -2.28
CA TRP A 291 -6.77 -2.36 -1.18
C TRP A 291 -7.24 -3.81 -1.22
N THR A 292 -7.63 -4.32 -2.39
CA THR A 292 -8.05 -5.72 -2.55
C THR A 292 -6.90 -6.69 -2.29
N PHE A 293 -5.68 -6.32 -2.69
CA PHE A 293 -4.47 -7.09 -2.41
C PHE A 293 -4.20 -7.16 -0.90
N ILE A 294 -4.17 -6.02 -0.21
CA ILE A 294 -3.99 -5.96 1.25
C ILE A 294 -5.08 -6.77 1.96
N LYS A 295 -6.34 -6.68 1.50
CA LYS A 295 -7.46 -7.46 2.04
C LYS A 295 -7.28 -8.96 1.83
N SER A 296 -6.70 -9.39 0.71
CA SER A 296 -6.43 -10.81 0.45
C SER A 296 -5.37 -11.38 1.41
N PHE A 297 -4.33 -10.61 1.76
CA PHE A 297 -3.34 -11.03 2.77
C PHE A 297 -3.96 -11.18 4.16
N GLN A 298 -4.87 -10.29 4.54
CA GLN A 298 -5.59 -10.38 5.81
C GLN A 298 -6.43 -11.66 5.94
N ALA A 299 -6.78 -12.29 4.82
CA ALA A 299 -7.56 -13.53 4.83
C ALA A 299 -6.71 -14.80 5.05
N LEU A 300 -5.37 -14.72 4.96
CA LEU A 300 -4.47 -15.89 5.01
C LEU A 300 -3.34 -15.82 6.06
N PRO A 301 -3.55 -15.26 7.28
CA PRO A 301 -2.46 -15.14 8.26
C PRO A 301 -1.95 -16.50 8.74
N TYR A 302 -2.82 -17.50 8.87
CA TYR A 302 -2.44 -18.84 9.35
C TYR A 302 -1.55 -19.58 8.37
N VAL A 303 -1.78 -19.43 7.06
CA VAL A 303 -0.93 -20.04 6.04
C VAL A 303 0.47 -19.42 6.08
N ALA A 304 0.56 -18.10 6.18
CA ALA A 304 1.84 -17.41 6.34
C ALA A 304 2.57 -17.85 7.62
N LEU A 305 1.84 -18.03 8.73
CA LEU A 305 2.41 -18.53 9.99
C LEU A 305 2.97 -19.94 9.84
N LEU A 306 2.25 -20.86 9.17
CA LEU A 306 2.75 -22.21 8.90
C LEU A 306 4.06 -22.19 8.10
N ILE A 307 4.14 -21.34 7.08
CA ILE A 307 5.37 -21.15 6.30
C ILE A 307 6.49 -20.63 7.21
N LEU A 308 6.24 -19.59 8.02
CA LEU A 308 7.24 -19.06 8.97
C LEU A 308 7.70 -20.10 10.00
N MET A 309 6.79 -20.94 10.50
CA MET A 309 7.12 -22.04 11.41
C MET A 309 8.01 -23.08 10.74
N LEU A 310 7.75 -23.40 9.47
CA LEU A 310 8.59 -24.28 8.67
C LEU A 310 10.02 -23.71 8.52
N PHE A 311 10.14 -22.43 8.15
CA PHE A 311 11.43 -21.73 8.08
C PHE A 311 12.15 -21.72 9.43
N PHE A 312 11.42 -21.53 10.53
CA PHE A 312 11.99 -21.56 11.88
C PHE A 312 12.59 -22.93 12.21
N ILE A 313 11.83 -24.01 12.01
CA ILE A 313 12.28 -25.38 12.32
C ILE A 313 13.52 -25.72 11.48
N TYR A 314 13.47 -25.49 10.15
CA TYR A 314 14.61 -25.78 9.29
C TYR A 314 15.82 -24.88 9.56
N ALA A 315 15.62 -23.62 9.98
CA ALA A 315 16.74 -22.76 10.35
C ALA A 315 17.45 -23.30 11.60
N VAL A 316 16.70 -23.75 12.61
CA VAL A 316 17.27 -24.37 13.81
C VAL A 316 18.01 -25.66 13.48
N ILE A 317 17.40 -26.55 12.66
CA ILE A 317 18.07 -27.77 12.21
C ILE A 317 19.35 -27.44 11.43
N GLY A 318 19.29 -26.49 10.50
CA GLY A 318 20.43 -26.05 9.71
C GLY A 318 21.57 -25.49 10.57
N MET A 319 21.26 -24.73 11.63
CA MET A 319 22.27 -24.27 12.57
C MET A 319 22.94 -25.42 13.33
N GLN A 320 22.18 -26.40 13.79
CA GLN A 320 22.73 -27.54 14.53
C GLN A 320 23.58 -28.46 13.65
N MET A 321 23.15 -28.68 12.40
CA MET A 321 23.83 -29.58 11.46
C MET A 321 25.01 -28.91 10.75
N PHE A 322 24.84 -27.68 10.28
CA PHE A 322 25.75 -27.02 9.34
C PHE A 322 26.43 -25.77 9.93
N GLY A 323 26.14 -25.39 11.18
CA GLY A 323 26.71 -24.19 11.80
C GLY A 323 28.24 -24.25 12.02
N LYS A 324 28.83 -25.45 12.04
CA LYS A 324 30.27 -25.67 12.25
C LYS A 324 31.10 -25.71 10.96
N ILE A 325 30.46 -25.64 9.79
CA ILE A 325 31.16 -25.64 8.50
C ILE A 325 32.09 -24.41 8.44
N ARG A 326 33.31 -24.63 7.95
CA ARG A 326 34.28 -23.55 7.73
C ARG A 326 33.74 -22.58 6.68
N LEU A 327 33.85 -21.28 6.97
CA LEU A 327 33.50 -20.24 6.02
C LEU A 327 34.68 -20.05 5.07
N ASP A 328 34.46 -20.21 3.78
CA ASP A 328 35.45 -19.93 2.74
C ASP A 328 34.84 -19.02 1.66
N SER A 329 35.58 -17.98 1.27
CA SER A 329 35.16 -17.00 0.27
C SER A 329 34.98 -17.61 -1.12
N ASN A 330 35.66 -18.73 -1.41
CA ASN A 330 35.59 -19.42 -2.70
C ASN A 330 34.43 -20.43 -2.79
N THR A 331 33.70 -20.64 -1.69
CA THR A 331 32.59 -21.59 -1.64
C THR A 331 31.25 -20.87 -1.47
N HIS A 332 30.16 -21.59 -1.72
CA HIS A 332 28.81 -21.07 -1.50
C HIS A 332 28.47 -20.92 -0.01
N ILE A 333 29.27 -21.49 0.90
CA ILE A 333 29.18 -21.27 2.35
C ILE A 333 30.25 -20.25 2.77
N ASN A 334 29.83 -18.99 2.84
CA ASN A 334 30.71 -17.87 3.10
C ASN A 334 30.15 -16.97 4.22
N ARG A 335 30.85 -15.86 4.50
CA ARG A 335 30.43 -14.91 5.56
C ARG A 335 29.01 -14.38 5.39
N ASN A 336 28.50 -14.26 4.17
CA ASN A 336 27.18 -13.72 3.87
C ASN A 336 26.12 -14.83 3.70
N ASN A 337 26.54 -16.07 3.45
CA ASN A 337 25.66 -17.23 3.24
C ASN A 337 26.09 -18.40 4.13
N ASN A 338 25.60 -18.47 5.36
CA ASN A 338 25.97 -19.51 6.34
C ASN A 338 24.89 -19.81 7.38
N PHE A 339 25.10 -20.90 8.13
CA PHE A 339 24.21 -21.40 9.17
C PHE A 339 24.67 -21.09 10.60
N ARG A 340 25.48 -20.05 10.83
CA ARG A 340 26.01 -19.76 12.19
C ARG A 340 25.01 -19.06 13.10
N THR A 341 24.15 -18.23 12.54
CA THR A 341 23.12 -17.48 13.27
C THR A 341 21.76 -17.77 12.67
N PHE A 342 20.71 -17.58 13.47
CA PHE A 342 19.34 -17.85 13.04
C PHE A 342 18.97 -17.05 11.79
N PHE A 343 19.22 -15.73 11.79
CA PHE A 343 18.88 -14.88 10.65
C PHE A 343 19.66 -15.24 9.39
N SER A 344 20.96 -15.54 9.50
CA SER A 344 21.76 -16.00 8.36
C SER A 344 21.24 -17.34 7.82
N ALA A 345 20.93 -18.31 8.68
CA ALA A 345 20.35 -19.58 8.30
C ALA A 345 18.98 -19.41 7.62
N SER A 346 18.12 -18.54 8.16
CA SER A 346 16.84 -18.19 7.54
C SER A 346 17.01 -17.56 6.16
N LEU A 347 18.02 -16.70 5.95
CA LEU A 347 18.31 -16.13 4.63
C LEU A 347 18.80 -17.18 3.63
N VAL A 348 19.65 -18.12 4.06
CA VAL A 348 20.10 -19.24 3.20
C VAL A 348 18.92 -20.12 2.78
N LEU A 349 18.01 -20.41 3.72
CA LEU A 349 16.79 -21.16 3.44
C LEU A 349 15.85 -20.38 2.53
N PHE A 350 15.72 -19.06 2.72
CA PHE A 350 14.89 -18.22 1.87
C PHE A 350 15.43 -18.22 0.43
N ARG A 351 16.74 -18.05 0.26
CA ARG A 351 17.44 -18.18 -1.03
C ARG A 351 17.23 -19.55 -1.67
N SER A 352 17.22 -20.61 -0.86
CA SER A 352 16.95 -21.97 -1.36
C SER A 352 15.48 -22.14 -1.78
N ALA A 353 14.54 -21.55 -1.05
CA ALA A 353 13.11 -21.60 -1.34
C ALA A 353 12.73 -20.80 -2.61
N THR A 354 13.47 -19.75 -2.95
CA THR A 354 13.33 -19.06 -4.24
C THR A 354 13.96 -19.83 -5.41
N GLY A 355 14.64 -20.95 -5.13
CA GLY A 355 15.32 -21.77 -6.13
C GLY A 355 16.67 -21.23 -6.58
N GLU A 356 17.21 -20.22 -5.91
CA GLU A 356 18.47 -19.59 -6.31
C GLU A 356 19.68 -20.38 -5.78
N ALA A 357 20.42 -21.03 -6.69
CA ALA A 357 21.69 -21.72 -6.40
C ALA A 357 21.63 -22.75 -5.25
N TRP A 358 20.44 -23.28 -4.92
CA TRP A 358 20.23 -24.20 -3.81
C TRP A 358 21.08 -25.49 -3.93
N GLN A 359 21.29 -25.95 -5.17
CA GLN A 359 22.12 -27.11 -5.49
C GLN A 359 23.61 -26.90 -5.12
N GLU A 360 24.13 -25.69 -5.30
CA GLU A 360 25.51 -25.36 -4.97
C GLU A 360 25.69 -25.20 -3.46
N ILE A 361 24.67 -24.67 -2.78
CA ILE A 361 24.59 -24.62 -1.32
C ILE A 361 24.57 -26.04 -0.74
N LEU A 362 23.77 -26.94 -1.33
CA LEU A 362 23.73 -28.35 -0.94
C LEU A 362 25.10 -29.00 -1.10
N LEU A 363 25.74 -28.87 -2.26
CA LEU A 363 27.06 -29.44 -2.53
C LEU A 363 28.13 -28.88 -1.59
N ALA A 364 28.08 -27.58 -1.28
CA ALA A 364 28.99 -26.95 -0.32
C ALA A 364 28.76 -27.43 1.13
N CYS A 365 27.54 -27.80 1.49
CA CYS A 365 27.26 -28.42 2.79
C CYS A 365 27.77 -29.87 2.86
N VAL A 366 27.70 -30.62 1.76
CA VAL A 366 28.21 -32.00 1.68
C VAL A 366 29.73 -32.03 1.76
N ASN A 367 30.40 -31.12 1.05
CA ASN A 367 31.86 -31.06 0.98
C ASN A 367 32.49 -30.16 2.06
N GLY A 368 31.68 -29.66 3.00
CA GLY A 368 32.10 -28.66 3.98
C GLY A 368 32.95 -29.24 5.10
N GLU A 369 34.21 -28.79 5.21
CA GLU A 369 35.08 -29.19 6.33
C GLU A 369 34.67 -28.51 7.64
N PRO A 370 34.75 -29.22 8.79
CA PRO A 370 34.50 -28.63 10.09
C PRO A 370 35.60 -27.62 10.47
N SER A 371 35.19 -26.47 11.02
CA SER A 371 36.08 -25.35 11.35
C SER A 371 37.17 -25.64 12.40
N VAL A 372 37.14 -26.78 13.09
CA VAL A 372 38.09 -27.15 14.15
C VAL A 372 39.34 -27.86 13.60
N LEU A 373 39.32 -28.35 12.35
CA LEU A 373 40.38 -29.23 11.84
C LEU A 373 41.73 -28.53 11.55
N ILE A 374 41.79 -27.20 11.53
CA ILE A 374 42.98 -26.46 11.04
C ILE A 374 43.99 -26.13 12.14
N HIS A 375 43.65 -26.35 13.42
CA HIS A 375 44.57 -26.07 14.52
C HIS A 375 45.51 -27.24 14.89
N PHE A 376 45.36 -28.43 14.28
CA PHE A 376 46.20 -29.59 14.56
C PHE A 376 47.16 -29.99 13.42
N THR A 377 47.12 -29.30 12.28
CA THR A 377 48.05 -29.54 11.17
C THR A 377 48.74 -28.23 10.78
N ARG A 378 49.60 -27.73 11.67
CA ARG A 378 50.72 -26.87 11.27
C ARG A 378 51.87 -26.99 12.24
#